data_AF-A0ABD1T4V2-F1
#
_entry.id   AF-A0ABD1T4V2-F1
#
_cell.length_a   1.000
_cell.length_b   1.000
_cell.length_c   1.000
_cell.angle_alpha   90.00
_cell.angle_beta   90.00
_cell.angle_gamma   90.00
#
_symmetry.space_group_name_H-M   'P 1'
#
loop_
_entity.id
_entity.type
_entity.pdbx_description
1 polymer ?
#
loop_
_entity_poly.entity_id
_entity_poly.type
_entity_poly.pdbx_seq_one_letter_code
_entity_poly.pdbx_strand_id
1 'polypeptide(L)'
;MDTEFSGIVIRPVCNFMNSSDYHYQTLKTNVDLLKLIQLGFTFSEDKGNLTTCGTDKYCIWQFNFREFNPNEDVFANDSIELLHQSGIDFAKNNKNGVDAKLFGELLF
;
A
#
# COMPACT_ATOMS: atom_id res chain seq x y z
N MET A 1 -4.53 2.89 9.98
CA MET A 1 -3.58 2.84 8.86
C MET A 1 -4.18 1.91 7.83
N ASP A 2 -4.07 2.24 6.56
CA ASP A 2 -4.52 1.39 5.46
C ASP A 2 -3.57 1.49 4.26
N THR A 3 -3.52 0.48 3.40
CA THR A 3 -2.57 0.40 2.27
C THR A 3 -3.21 -0.13 1.01
N GLU A 4 -2.84 0.44 -0.12
CA GLU A 4 -3.19 -0.08 -1.44
C GLU A 4 -1.97 -0.69 -2.13
N PHE A 5 -2.15 -1.88 -2.70
CA PHE A 5 -1.12 -2.62 -3.44
C PHE A 5 -1.77 -3.43 -4.56
N SER A 6 -0.95 -3.96 -5.47
CA SER A 6 -1.40 -4.59 -6.71
C SER A 6 -1.96 -6.03 -6.57
N GLY A 7 -2.55 -6.34 -5.41
CA GLY A 7 -3.29 -7.59 -5.16
C GLY A 7 -2.43 -8.79 -4.77
N ILE A 8 -2.91 -10.01 -5.08
CA ILE A 8 -2.20 -11.27 -4.84
C ILE A 8 -1.96 -11.94 -6.18
N VAL A 9 -0.69 -12.13 -6.54
CA VAL A 9 -0.26 -12.69 -7.83
C VAL A 9 0.37 -14.07 -7.70
N ILE A 10 0.93 -14.38 -6.53
CA ILE A 10 1.56 -15.68 -6.26
C ILE A 10 0.84 -16.41 -5.14
N ARG A 11 0.63 -17.71 -5.34
CA ARG A 11 0.26 -18.66 -4.28
C ARG A 11 1.31 -19.76 -4.23
N PRO A 12 2.12 -19.84 -3.16
CA PRO A 12 3.18 -20.85 -3.08
C PRO A 12 2.58 -22.26 -2.99
N VAL A 13 3.17 -23.20 -3.72
CA VAL A 13 2.75 -24.61 -3.76
C VAL A 13 3.83 -25.44 -3.06
N CYS A 14 3.71 -25.57 -1.73
CA CYS A 14 4.62 -26.33 -0.88
C CYS A 14 3.84 -27.14 0.16
N ASN A 15 4.52 -28.05 0.86
CA ASN A 15 3.97 -28.69 2.05
C ASN A 15 4.07 -27.70 3.23
N PHE A 16 2.94 -27.11 3.61
CA PHE A 16 2.84 -26.22 4.76
C PHE A 16 2.49 -27.01 6.01
N MET A 17 3.08 -26.63 7.14
CA MET A 17 2.86 -27.32 8.42
C MET A 17 1.44 -27.09 8.94
N ASN A 18 0.86 -25.92 8.66
CA ASN A 18 -0.50 -25.54 9.01
C ASN A 18 -1.00 -24.38 8.11
N SER A 19 -2.29 -24.01 8.26
CA SER A 19 -2.90 -22.93 7.46
C SER A 19 -2.26 -21.55 7.71
N SER A 20 -1.78 -21.28 8.93
CA SER A 20 -1.15 -20.00 9.27
C SER A 20 0.18 -19.82 8.53
N ASP A 21 0.97 -20.89 8.44
CA ASP A 21 2.21 -20.91 7.66
C ASP A 21 1.92 -20.67 6.18
N TYR A 22 0.90 -21.32 5.61
CA TYR A 22 0.46 -21.05 4.23
C TYR A 22 0.09 -19.57 4.00
N HIS A 23 -0.70 -18.97 4.90
CA HIS A 23 -1.10 -17.57 4.78
C HIS A 23 0.09 -16.62 4.92
N TYR A 24 0.98 -16.89 5.87
CA TYR A 24 2.19 -16.08 6.04
C TYR A 24 3.11 -16.16 4.83
N GLN A 25 3.37 -17.35 4.29
CA GLN A 25 4.21 -17.51 3.09
C GLN A 25 3.58 -16.86 1.86
N THR A 26 2.26 -16.94 1.73
CA THR A 26 1.52 -16.22 0.67
C THR A 26 1.71 -14.71 0.83
N LEU A 27 1.49 -14.16 2.02
CA LEU A 27 1.66 -12.74 2.30
C LEU A 27 3.10 -12.30 2.03
N LYS A 28 4.08 -12.98 2.64
CA LYS A 28 5.51 -12.67 2.52
C LYS A 28 5.94 -12.64 1.06
N THR A 29 5.61 -13.67 0.28
CA THR A 29 6.04 -13.77 -1.12
C THR A 29 5.45 -12.65 -1.99
N ASN A 30 4.19 -12.26 -1.75
CA ASN A 30 3.59 -11.15 -2.48
C ASN A 30 4.13 -9.80 -2.00
N VAL A 31 4.34 -9.60 -0.70
CA VAL A 31 4.93 -8.37 -0.16
C VAL A 31 6.36 -8.15 -0.63
N ASP A 32 7.17 -9.22 -0.72
CA ASP A 32 8.54 -9.14 -1.23
C ASP A 32 8.60 -8.81 -2.73
N LEU A 33 7.56 -9.20 -3.50
CA LEU A 33 7.51 -9.03 -4.95
C LEU A 33 6.84 -7.72 -5.38
N LEU A 34 5.74 -7.36 -4.73
CA LEU A 34 4.87 -6.27 -5.15
C LEU A 34 5.34 -4.95 -4.56
N LYS A 35 4.99 -3.88 -5.27
CA LYS A 35 5.30 -2.51 -4.84
C LYS A 35 4.08 -1.88 -4.20
N LEU A 36 4.32 -1.15 -3.12
CA LEU A 36 3.29 -0.37 -2.43
C LEU A 36 2.82 0.78 -3.35
N ILE A 37 1.51 1.00 -3.42
CA ILE A 37 0.91 2.05 -4.27
C ILE A 37 0.49 3.24 -3.42
N GLN A 38 -0.15 2.96 -2.28
CA GLN A 38 -0.66 4.00 -1.39
C GLN A 38 -0.57 3.57 0.07
N LEU A 39 -0.36 4.54 0.97
CA LEU A 39 -0.42 4.36 2.41
C LEU A 39 -1.21 5.51 3.05
N GLY A 40 -2.25 5.16 3.78
CA GLY A 40 -3.11 6.08 4.52
C GLY A 40 -2.81 6.06 6.02
N PHE A 41 -2.60 7.24 6.60
CA PHE A 41 -2.55 7.43 8.04
C PHE A 41 -3.68 8.34 8.51
N THR A 42 -4.35 7.88 9.55
CA THR A 42 -5.30 8.66 10.34
C THR A 42 -4.84 8.56 11.78
N PHE A 43 -4.56 9.70 12.40
CA PHE A 43 -4.14 9.78 13.79
C PHE A 43 -5.31 10.26 14.64
N SER A 44 -5.49 9.61 15.79
CA SER A 44 -6.52 9.93 16.76
C SER A 44 -5.95 9.89 18.17
N GLU A 45 -6.51 10.72 19.05
CA GLU A 45 -6.25 10.66 20.49
C GLU A 45 -6.94 9.45 21.13
N ASP A 46 -6.64 9.17 22.40
CA ASP A 46 -7.20 8.05 23.17
C ASP A 46 -8.73 8.02 23.19
N LYS A 47 -9.37 9.18 23.07
CA LYS A 47 -10.84 9.32 23.04
C LYS A 47 -11.44 9.12 21.64
N GLY A 48 -10.62 8.82 20.63
CA GLY A 48 -11.05 8.67 19.24
C GLY A 48 -11.20 10.00 18.49
N ASN A 49 -10.82 11.14 19.10
CA ASN A 49 -10.86 12.44 18.44
C ASN A 49 -9.74 12.53 17.39
N LEU A 50 -10.08 12.95 16.18
CA LEU A 50 -9.13 13.12 15.10
C LEU A 50 -8.26 14.36 15.31
N THR A 51 -6.97 14.23 14.98
CA THR A 51 -6.03 15.36 15.06
C THR A 51 -6.33 16.40 13.99
N THR A 52 -6.15 17.68 14.31
CA THR A 52 -6.32 18.78 13.35
C THR A 52 -5.01 19.42 12.88
N CYS A 53 -3.86 18.88 13.30
CA CYS A 53 -2.52 19.41 13.02
C CYS A 53 -2.33 20.90 13.30
N GLY A 54 -3.02 21.45 14.31
CA GLY A 54 -2.99 22.90 14.58
C GLY A 54 -3.78 23.75 13.58
N THR A 55 -4.73 23.14 12.85
CA THR A 55 -5.70 23.81 11.97
C THR A 55 -7.13 23.58 12.45
N ASP A 56 -8.11 24.15 11.74
CA ASP A 56 -9.55 23.91 11.97
C ASP A 56 -10.10 22.67 11.23
N LYS A 57 -9.23 21.88 10.57
CA LYS A 57 -9.62 20.72 9.75
C LYS A 57 -8.95 19.45 10.25
N TYR A 58 -9.65 18.33 10.14
CA TYR A 58 -9.06 17.02 10.42
C TYR A 58 -7.96 16.69 9.43
N CYS A 59 -6.88 16.11 9.93
CA CYS A 59 -5.76 15.66 9.13
C CYS A 59 -5.84 14.16 8.87
N ILE A 60 -5.92 13.81 7.59
CA ILE A 60 -5.76 12.45 7.09
C ILE A 60 -4.67 12.53 6.03
N TRP A 61 -3.64 11.70 6.18
CA TRP A 61 -2.52 11.67 5.27
C TRP A 61 -2.67 10.49 4.32
N GLN A 62 -2.49 10.76 3.03
CA GLN A 62 -2.42 9.75 2.00
C GLN A 62 -1.12 9.94 1.22
N PHE A 63 -0.21 8.98 1.36
CA PHE A 63 1.05 8.92 0.64
C PHE A 63 0.85 8.06 -0.60
N ASN A 64 1.14 8.61 -1.78
CA ASN A 64 1.10 7.88 -3.04
C ASN A 64 2.55 7.66 -3.51
N PHE A 65 2.90 6.40 -3.77
CA PHE A 65 4.28 5.98 -4.04
C PHE A 65 4.58 5.95 -5.53
N ARG A 66 5.82 6.26 -5.91
CA ARG A 66 6.24 6.42 -7.31
C ARG A 66 6.72 5.13 -7.97
N GLU A 67 6.93 4.09 -7.19
CA GLU A 67 7.68 2.91 -7.63
C GLU A 67 6.86 1.98 -8.52
N PHE A 68 5.53 1.97 -8.37
CA PHE A 68 4.64 1.07 -9.09
C PHE A 68 4.34 1.56 -10.52
N ASN A 69 4.78 0.80 -11.51
CA ASN A 69 4.56 1.06 -12.93
C ASN A 69 3.77 -0.10 -13.57
N PRO A 70 2.52 0.12 -14.02
CA PRO A 70 1.70 -0.93 -14.63
C PRO A 70 2.24 -1.46 -15.98
N ASN A 71 3.27 -0.83 -16.57
CA ASN A 71 3.90 -1.33 -17.79
C ASN A 71 5.07 -2.28 -17.52
N GLU A 72 5.59 -2.32 -16.29
CA GLU A 72 6.82 -3.05 -15.93
C GLU A 72 6.59 -4.03 -14.78
N ASP A 73 5.74 -3.66 -13.82
CA ASP A 73 5.54 -4.41 -12.59
C ASP A 73 4.49 -5.50 -12.70
N VAL A 74 4.59 -6.49 -11.82
CA VAL A 74 3.62 -7.57 -11.71
C VAL A 74 2.42 -7.09 -10.88
N PHE A 75 1.21 -7.42 -11.33
CA PHE A 75 -0.04 -7.07 -10.66
C PHE A 75 -1.17 -8.05 -10.97
N ALA A 76 -2.19 -8.06 -10.11
CA ALA A 76 -3.47 -8.68 -10.40
C ALA A 76 -4.35 -7.69 -11.18
N ASN A 77 -4.83 -8.10 -12.36
CA ASN A 77 -5.64 -7.23 -13.24
C ASN A 77 -6.85 -6.64 -12.51
N ASP A 78 -7.61 -7.48 -11.81
CA ASP A 78 -8.80 -7.06 -11.07
C ASP A 78 -8.48 -5.97 -10.03
N SER A 79 -7.31 -6.06 -9.38
CA SER A 79 -6.86 -5.07 -8.40
C SER A 79 -6.49 -3.74 -9.05
N ILE A 80 -5.79 -3.75 -10.18
CA ILE A 80 -5.42 -2.51 -10.88
C ILE A 80 -6.64 -1.82 -11.50
N GLU A 81 -7.57 -2.60 -12.04
CA GLU A 81 -8.81 -2.04 -12.57
C GLU A 81 -9.62 -1.37 -11.43
N LEU A 82 -9.74 -2.04 -10.28
CA LEU A 82 -10.39 -1.47 -9.11
C LEU A 82 -9.71 -0.17 -8.66
N LEU A 83 -8.39 -0.14 -8.54
CA LEU A 83 -7.65 1.06 -8.13
C LEU A 83 -7.79 2.21 -9.13
N HIS A 84 -7.83 1.92 -10.42
CA HIS A 84 -8.10 2.92 -11.45
C HIS A 84 -9.52 3.48 -11.34
N GLN A 85 -10.52 2.62 -11.09
CA GLN A 85 -11.91 3.05 -10.85
C GLN A 85 -12.05 3.86 -9.55
N SER A 86 -11.24 3.57 -8.54
CA SER A 86 -11.16 4.32 -7.28
C SER A 86 -10.43 5.67 -7.42
N GLY A 87 -9.90 5.99 -8.60
CA GLY A 87 -9.31 7.30 -8.91
C GLY A 87 -7.80 7.38 -8.71
N ILE A 88 -7.09 6.25 -8.61
CA ILE A 88 -5.61 6.27 -8.59
C ILE A 88 -5.07 6.61 -9.98
N ASP A 89 -4.28 7.68 -10.04
CA ASP A 89 -3.54 8.09 -11.23
C ASP A 89 -2.09 7.61 -11.14
N PHE A 90 -1.83 6.44 -11.73
CA PHE A 90 -0.50 5.83 -11.74
C PHE A 90 0.55 6.68 -12.46
N ALA A 91 0.16 7.44 -13.50
CA ALA A 91 1.09 8.30 -14.21
C ALA A 91 1.52 9.49 -13.34
N LYS A 92 0.58 10.07 -12.58
CA LYS A 92 0.88 11.10 -11.59
C LYS A 92 1.74 10.55 -10.45
N ASN A 93 1.47 9.34 -9.98
CA ASN A 93 2.27 8.69 -8.94
C ASN A 93 3.71 8.47 -9.41
N ASN A 94 3.94 7.95 -10.61
CA ASN A 94 5.30 7.76 -11.13
C ASN A 94 6.07 9.08 -11.26
N LYS A 95 5.39 10.17 -11.64
CA LYS A 95 6.02 11.47 -11.83
C LYS A 95 6.27 12.24 -10.53
N ASN A 96 5.30 12.23 -9.62
CA ASN A 96 5.24 13.13 -8.45
C ASN A 96 5.14 12.39 -7.12
N GLY A 97 5.15 11.06 -7.13
CA GLY A 97 4.97 10.22 -5.96
C GLY A 97 6.13 10.27 -4.98
N VAL A 98 5.85 9.85 -3.77
CA VAL A 98 6.81 9.72 -2.69
C VAL A 98 7.75 8.56 -3.01
N ASP A 99 9.03 8.71 -2.67
CA ASP A 99 10.00 7.61 -2.73
C ASP A 99 9.82 6.74 -1.48
N ALA A 100 9.53 5.46 -1.67
CA ALA A 100 9.22 4.53 -0.58
C ALA A 100 10.40 4.33 0.38
N LYS A 101 11.64 4.37 -0.14
CA LYS A 101 12.85 4.21 0.68
C LYS A 101 13.05 5.45 1.56
N LEU A 102 13.01 6.64 0.98
CA LEU A 102 13.10 7.90 1.72
C LEU A 102 11.95 8.03 2.72
N PHE A 103 10.74 7.62 2.34
CA PHE A 103 9.61 7.58 3.27
C PHE A 103 9.90 6.68 4.48
N GLY A 104 10.44 5.49 4.23
CA GLY A 104 10.87 4.58 5.29
C GLY A 104 11.92 5.21 6.22
N GLU A 105 12.90 5.92 5.66
CA GLU A 105 13.93 6.64 6.44
C GLU A 105 13.36 7.78 7.30
N LEU A 106 12.24 8.41 6.90
CA LEU A 106 11.61 9.48 7.68
C LEU A 106 10.66 8.98 8.78
N LEU A 107 10.24 7.71 8.70
CA LEU A 107 9.33 7.10 9.67
C LEU A 107 10.06 6.53 10.89
N PHE A 108 11.37 6.28 10.78
CA PHE A 108 12.24 5.69 11.81
C PHE A 108 13.33 6.67 12.23
#